data_AF-L5LXQ5-F1
#
_entry.id   AF-L5LXQ5-F1
#
_cell.length_a   1.000
_cell.length_b   1.000
_cell.length_c   1.000
_cell.angle_alpha   90.00
_cell.angle_beta   90.00
_cell.angle_gamma   90.00
#
_symmetry.space_group_name_H-M   'P 1'
#
loop_
_entity.id
_entity.type
_entity.pdbx_description
1 polymer ?
#
loop_
_entity_poly.entity_id
_entity_poly.type
_entity_poly.pdbx_seq_one_letter_code
_entity_poly.pdbx_strand_id
1 'polypeptide(L)'
;MSMSNQDLDPDSTTDEDITTAKEELIKKCEEMWKDLEELSLLIMQVKCLTAELSQWQKETPEILPLSEEVLVTLGKEEILLNRLFDVPHDPYVKISDSFWPPYIELLLRNGIALRHPEDPSQIRLEAFHQ
;
A
#
# COMPACT_ATOMS: atom_id res chain seq x y z
N MET A 1 -27.70 -56.19 44.75
CA MET A 1 -27.21 -55.20 43.77
C MET A 1 -28.32 -54.22 43.53
N SER A 2 -28.13 -52.96 43.88
CA SER A 2 -29.03 -51.89 43.46
C SER A 2 -28.16 -50.70 43.08
N MET A 3 -28.05 -50.49 41.78
CA MET A 3 -27.60 -49.23 41.19
C MET A 3 -28.75 -48.25 41.34
N SER A 4 -28.55 -47.14 42.04
CA SER A 4 -29.39 -45.95 41.97
C SER A 4 -28.49 -44.82 42.46
N ASN A 5 -27.71 -44.27 41.53
CA ASN A 5 -27.98 -43.01 40.81
C ASN A 5 -27.39 -41.87 41.62
N GLN A 6 -26.23 -41.40 41.15
CA GLN A 6 -25.66 -40.13 41.54
C GLN A 6 -26.63 -39.06 41.05
N ASP A 7 -27.34 -38.42 41.96
CA ASP A 7 -28.03 -37.17 41.68
C ASP A 7 -26.95 -36.11 41.44
N LEU A 8 -26.58 -35.95 40.16
CA LEU A 8 -25.86 -34.77 39.71
C LEU A 8 -26.88 -33.63 39.70
N ASP A 9 -26.78 -32.77 40.71
CA ASP A 9 -27.57 -31.55 40.82
C ASP A 9 -27.42 -30.73 39.53
N PRO A 10 -28.51 -30.40 38.81
CA PRO A 10 -28.42 -29.65 37.56
C PRO A 10 -28.20 -28.14 37.75
N ASP A 11 -27.98 -27.66 38.99
CA ASP A 11 -28.01 -26.22 39.29
C ASP A 11 -26.90 -25.77 40.26
N SER A 12 -25.64 -26.08 39.95
CA SER A 12 -24.48 -25.46 40.64
C SER A 12 -23.73 -24.45 39.78
N THR A 13 -24.31 -23.98 38.67
CA THR A 13 -23.74 -22.81 37.99
C THR A 13 -23.89 -21.65 38.95
N THR A 14 -22.79 -21.28 39.59
CA THR A 14 -22.74 -20.24 40.60
C THR A 14 -23.19 -18.92 39.96
N ASP A 15 -23.95 -18.09 40.68
CA ASP A 15 -24.40 -16.76 40.20
C ASP A 15 -23.21 -15.89 39.71
N GLU A 16 -22.02 -16.17 40.25
CA GLU A 16 -20.73 -15.64 39.82
C GLU A 16 -20.34 -16.07 38.39
N ASP A 17 -20.53 -17.33 38.01
CA ASP A 17 -20.21 -17.85 36.66
C ASP A 17 -21.10 -17.23 35.59
N ILE A 18 -22.38 -16.99 35.91
CA ILE A 18 -23.33 -16.31 35.02
C ILE A 18 -22.93 -14.84 34.84
N THR A 19 -22.50 -14.20 35.93
CA THR A 19 -22.05 -12.79 35.90
C THR A 19 -20.79 -12.65 35.07
N THR A 20 -19.81 -13.54 35.23
CA THR A 20 -18.60 -13.58 34.39
C THR A 20 -18.92 -13.80 32.91
N ALA A 21 -19.79 -14.76 32.58
CA ALA A 21 -20.19 -15.01 31.20
C ALA A 21 -20.90 -13.79 30.56
N LYS A 22 -21.68 -13.04 31.34
CA LYS A 22 -22.33 -11.81 30.89
C LYS A 22 -21.32 -10.69 30.62
N GLU A 23 -20.32 -10.52 31.48
CA GLU A 23 -19.24 -9.54 31.29
C GLU A 23 -18.41 -9.84 30.04
N GLU A 24 -18.08 -11.12 29.80
CA GLU A 24 -17.39 -11.56 28.60
C GLU A 24 -18.19 -11.27 27.32
N LEU A 25 -19.51 -11.49 27.35
CA LEU A 25 -20.38 -11.17 26.23
C LEU A 25 -20.46 -9.65 25.96
N ILE A 26 -20.52 -8.83 27.01
CA ILE A 26 -20.52 -7.37 26.88
C ILE A 26 -19.20 -6.92 26.24
N LYS A 27 -18.08 -7.43 26.72
CA LYS A 27 -16.76 -7.11 26.17
C LYS A 27 -16.66 -7.48 24.68
N LYS A 28 -17.16 -8.66 24.31
CA LYS A 28 -17.20 -9.10 22.90
C LYS A 28 -18.09 -8.20 22.04
N CYS A 29 -19.22 -7.73 22.56
CA CYS A 29 -20.08 -6.77 21.87
C CYS A 29 -19.38 -5.42 21.67
N GLU A 30 -18.63 -4.93 22.66
CA GLU A 30 -17.86 -3.68 22.54
C GLU A 30 -16.72 -3.78 21.52
N GLU A 31 -16.02 -4.92 21.49
CA GLU A 31 -14.98 -5.20 20.48
C GLU A 31 -15.57 -5.24 19.07
N MET A 32 -16.66 -5.99 18.87
CA MET A 32 -17.36 -6.04 17.58
C MET A 32 -17.89 -4.67 17.13
N TRP A 33 -18.30 -3.82 18.08
CA TRP A 33 -18.74 -2.46 17.78
C TRP A 33 -17.58 -1.57 17.32
N LYS A 34 -16.41 -1.66 17.98
CA LYS A 34 -15.19 -0.96 17.56
C LYS A 34 -14.75 -1.37 16.16
N ASP A 35 -14.78 -2.67 15.86
CA ASP A 35 -14.45 -3.18 14.53
C ASP A 35 -15.42 -2.61 13.46
N LEU A 36 -16.72 -2.48 13.80
CA LEU A 36 -17.71 -1.89 12.89
C LEU A 36 -17.49 -0.39 12.65
N GLU A 37 -17.06 0.36 13.67
CA GLU A 37 -16.68 1.78 13.54
C GLU A 37 -15.44 1.96 12.67
N GLU A 38 -14.43 1.10 12.84
CA GLU A 38 -13.21 1.10 12.03
C GLU A 38 -13.50 0.76 10.56
N LEU A 39 -14.37 -0.23 10.32
CA LEU A 39 -14.87 -0.54 8.97
C LEU A 39 -15.63 0.64 8.35
N SER A 40 -16.43 1.37 9.13
CA SER A 40 -17.14 2.58 8.66
C SER A 40 -16.17 3.67 8.21
N LEU A 41 -15.09 3.90 8.96
CA LEU A 41 -14.03 4.85 8.60
C LEU A 41 -13.33 4.42 7.30
N LEU A 42 -12.96 3.13 7.20
CA LEU A 42 -12.35 2.57 5.99
C LEU A 42 -13.28 2.69 4.77
N ILE A 43 -14.58 2.45 4.93
CA ILE A 43 -15.59 2.64 3.87
C ILE A 43 -15.63 4.10 3.43
N MET A 44 -15.55 5.06 4.35
CA MET A 44 -15.51 6.48 4.01
C MET A 44 -14.25 6.83 3.23
N GLN A 45 -13.08 6.35 3.66
CA GLN A 45 -11.81 6.54 2.96
C GLN A 45 -11.85 5.95 1.55
N VAL A 46 -12.33 4.71 1.39
CA VAL A 46 -12.48 4.04 0.09
C VAL A 46 -13.43 4.84 -0.80
N LYS A 47 -14.53 5.37 -0.27
CA LYS A 47 -15.45 6.23 -1.04
C LYS A 47 -14.79 7.52 -1.51
N CYS A 48 -14.01 8.19 -0.66
CA CYS A 48 -13.24 9.38 -1.03
C CYS A 48 -12.22 9.08 -2.13
N LEU A 49 -11.40 8.03 -1.94
CA LEU A 49 -10.42 7.59 -2.93
C LEU A 49 -11.05 7.17 -4.25
N THR A 50 -12.22 6.50 -4.19
CA THR A 50 -12.98 6.13 -5.39
C THR A 50 -13.49 7.37 -6.14
N ALA A 51 -13.92 8.40 -5.40
CA ALA A 51 -14.34 9.67 -6.00
C ALA A 51 -13.17 10.43 -6.63
N GLU A 52 -12.02 10.50 -5.96
CA GLU A 52 -10.79 11.08 -6.50
C GLU A 52 -10.33 10.33 -7.75
N LEU A 53 -10.25 9.00 -7.72
CA LEU A 53 -9.90 8.19 -8.88
C LEU A 53 -10.86 8.43 -10.06
N SER A 54 -12.17 8.50 -9.77
CA SER A 54 -13.19 8.79 -10.78
C SER A 54 -13.06 10.21 -11.35
N GLN A 55 -12.58 11.17 -10.55
CA GLN A 55 -12.30 12.53 -10.99
C GLN A 55 -11.07 12.54 -11.92
N TRP A 56 -9.97 11.93 -11.51
CA TRP A 56 -8.75 11.80 -12.33
C TRP A 56 -9.00 11.04 -13.63
N GLN A 57 -9.89 10.05 -13.62
CA GLN A 57 -10.30 9.32 -14.83
C GLN A 57 -11.14 10.17 -15.79
N LYS A 58 -11.87 11.18 -15.31
CA LYS A 58 -12.59 12.15 -16.17
C LYS A 58 -11.67 13.27 -16.65
N GLU A 59 -10.71 13.64 -15.80
CA GLU A 59 -9.59 14.51 -16.13
C GLU A 59 -8.49 13.78 -16.92
N THR A 60 -8.75 12.56 -17.43
CA THR A 60 -7.90 11.94 -18.44
C THR A 60 -7.55 13.01 -19.44
N PRO A 61 -6.26 13.39 -19.57
CA PRO A 61 -5.90 14.47 -20.46
C PRO A 61 -6.39 14.04 -21.85
N GLU A 62 -7.17 14.90 -22.51
CA GLU A 62 -7.43 14.79 -23.95
C GLU A 62 -6.07 14.57 -24.57
N ILE A 63 -5.80 13.31 -24.91
CA ILE A 63 -4.58 12.76 -25.48
C ILE A 63 -3.48 13.82 -25.42
N LEU A 64 -2.72 13.88 -24.30
CA LEU A 64 -1.50 14.70 -24.23
C LEU A 64 -0.88 14.61 -25.61
N PRO A 65 -0.72 15.72 -26.36
CA PRO A 65 -0.33 15.62 -27.76
C PRO A 65 0.86 14.67 -27.75
N LEU A 66 0.74 13.53 -28.45
CA LEU A 66 1.77 12.49 -28.53
C LEU A 66 2.96 13.11 -29.29
N SER A 67 3.55 14.16 -28.74
CA SER A 67 4.85 14.63 -29.11
C SER A 67 5.80 13.54 -28.65
N GLU A 68 6.76 13.28 -29.51
CA GLU A 68 7.84 12.34 -29.26
C GLU A 68 8.51 12.60 -27.89
N GLU A 69 8.52 13.87 -27.46
CA GLU A 69 9.03 14.33 -26.16
C GLU A 69 8.23 13.81 -24.96
N VAL A 70 6.89 13.80 -25.00
CA VAL A 70 6.04 13.33 -23.90
C VAL A 70 6.05 11.80 -23.79
N LEU A 71 6.03 11.09 -24.92
CA LEU A 71 6.17 9.62 -24.95
C LEU A 71 7.54 9.17 -24.45
N VAL A 72 8.59 9.91 -24.81
CA VAL A 72 9.95 9.64 -24.33
C VAL A 72 10.08 9.94 -22.83
N THR A 73 9.36 10.94 -22.30
CA THR A 73 9.38 11.27 -20.87
C THR A 73 8.61 10.23 -20.05
N LEU A 74 7.37 9.91 -20.45
CA LEU A 74 6.54 8.89 -19.81
C LEU A 74 7.15 7.48 -19.91
N GLY A 75 7.70 7.11 -21.07
CA GLY A 75 8.36 5.82 -21.24
C GLY A 75 9.63 5.68 -20.40
N LYS A 76 10.33 6.78 -20.12
CA LYS A 76 11.50 6.77 -19.22
C LYS A 76 11.09 6.74 -17.75
N GLU A 77 10.02 7.40 -17.36
CA GLU A 77 9.45 7.32 -16.02
C GLU A 77 8.92 5.91 -15.71
N GLU A 78 8.26 5.26 -16.66
CA GLU A 78 7.77 3.89 -16.54
C GLU A 78 8.91 2.86 -16.43
N ILE A 79 9.98 3.02 -17.22
CA ILE A 79 11.19 2.19 -17.17
C ILE A 79 11.96 2.35 -15.84
N LEU A 80 11.92 3.54 -15.25
CA LEU A 80 12.59 3.83 -13.98
C LEU A 80 11.76 3.37 -12.77
N LEU A 81 10.43 3.50 -12.84
CA LEU A 81 9.51 2.97 -11.83
C LEU A 81 9.52 1.44 -11.82
N ASN A 82 9.43 0.79 -12.98
CA ASN A 82 9.44 -0.68 -13.06
C ASN A 82 10.76 -1.29 -12.53
N ARG A 83 11.91 -0.62 -12.72
CA ARG A 83 13.18 -1.06 -12.14
C ARG A 83 13.31 -0.88 -10.63
N LEU A 84 12.64 0.13 -10.06
CA LEU A 84 12.63 0.35 -8.62
C LEU A 84 11.93 -0.81 -7.88
N PHE A 85 10.97 -1.47 -8.53
CA PHE A 85 10.24 -2.61 -7.96
C PHE A 85 10.89 -3.98 -8.25
N ASP A 86 11.66 -4.13 -9.34
CA ASP A 86 12.23 -5.42 -9.73
C ASP A 86 13.55 -5.78 -9.02
N VAL A 87 14.42 -4.81 -8.68
CA VAL A 87 15.75 -5.10 -8.09
C VAL A 87 16.16 -4.07 -7.03
N PRO A 88 15.74 -4.23 -5.76
CA PRO A 88 16.04 -3.27 -4.69
C PRO A 88 17.53 -3.18 -4.32
N HIS A 89 18.35 -4.14 -4.76
CA HIS A 89 19.78 -4.22 -4.41
C HIS A 89 20.74 -3.68 -5.48
N ASP A 90 20.26 -3.41 -6.69
CA ASP A 90 21.07 -2.80 -7.75
C ASP A 90 20.24 -1.80 -8.58
N PRO A 91 20.09 -0.56 -8.09
CA PRO A 91 19.25 0.46 -8.71
C PRO A 91 19.91 1.14 -9.92
N TYR A 92 21.10 0.69 -10.34
CA TYR A 92 21.86 1.34 -11.40
C TYR A 92 21.43 0.86 -12.79
N VAL A 93 21.37 1.82 -13.70
CA VAL A 93 20.93 1.66 -15.08
C VAL A 93 22.06 2.10 -15.99
N LYS A 94 22.43 1.24 -16.93
CA LYS A 94 23.41 1.60 -17.96
C LYS A 94 22.80 2.58 -18.97
N ILE A 95 23.49 3.70 -19.18
CA ILE A 95 23.24 4.67 -20.24
C ILE A 95 23.66 4.01 -21.55
N SER A 96 22.71 3.43 -22.27
CA SER A 96 22.85 2.99 -23.65
C SER A 96 22.61 4.14 -24.65
N ASP A 97 23.00 3.93 -25.90
CA ASP A 97 22.79 4.90 -27.00
C ASP A 97 21.31 5.24 -27.25
N SER A 98 20.39 4.41 -26.75
CA SER A 98 18.94 4.67 -26.76
C SER A 98 18.51 5.83 -25.86
N PHE A 99 19.35 6.28 -24.92
CA PHE A 99 19.04 7.42 -24.07
C PHE A 99 19.44 8.72 -24.75
N TRP A 100 18.50 9.66 -24.83
CA TRP A 100 18.78 10.99 -25.36
C TRP A 100 19.74 11.76 -24.42
N PRO A 101 20.95 12.16 -24.86
CA PRO A 101 21.96 12.76 -23.98
C PRO A 101 21.49 14.01 -23.22
N PRO A 102 20.73 14.96 -23.83
CA PRO A 102 20.20 16.12 -23.12
C PRO A 102 19.28 15.75 -21.96
N TYR A 103 18.52 14.67 -22.09
CA TYR A 103 17.64 14.18 -21.03
C TYR A 103 18.43 13.62 -19.85
N ILE A 104 19.51 12.88 -20.11
CA ILE A 104 20.39 12.37 -19.06
C ILE A 104 21.05 13.54 -18.31
N GLU A 105 21.51 14.56 -19.02
CA GLU A 105 22.06 15.78 -18.41
C GLU A 105 21.04 16.51 -17.55
N LEU A 106 19.78 16.61 -18.00
CA LEU A 106 18.70 17.22 -17.24
C LEU A 106 18.48 16.52 -15.91
N LEU A 107 18.38 15.18 -15.90
CA LEU A 107 18.20 14.39 -14.69
C LEU A 107 19.35 14.59 -13.69
N LEU A 108 20.59 14.58 -14.18
CA LEU A 108 21.78 14.78 -13.36
C LEU A 108 21.86 16.21 -12.81
N ARG A 109 21.57 17.22 -13.65
CA ARG A 109 21.65 18.64 -13.28
C ARG A 109 20.60 19.02 -12.23
N ASN A 110 19.43 18.39 -12.28
CA ASN A 110 18.34 18.64 -11.32
C ASN A 110 18.42 17.75 -10.07
N GLY A 111 19.45 16.90 -9.93
CA GLY A 111 19.60 16.01 -8.77
C GLY A 111 18.52 14.92 -8.69
N ILE A 112 17.93 14.55 -9.83
CA ILE A 112 16.92 13.48 -9.90
C ILE A 112 17.63 12.13 -10.09
N ALA A 113 18.82 12.14 -10.68
CA ALA A 113 19.65 10.96 -10.87
C ALA A 113 21.10 11.23 -10.44
N LEU A 114 21.79 10.16 -10.03
CA LEU A 114 23.20 10.16 -9.66
C LEU A 114 23.96 9.17 -10.53
N ARG A 115 25.19 9.54 -10.95
CA ARG A 115 26.09 8.60 -11.63
C ARG A 115 26.67 7.60 -10.64
N HIS A 116 26.96 6.39 -11.12
CA HIS A 116 27.72 5.42 -10.33
C HIS A 116 29.13 5.97 -10.07
N PRO A 117 29.66 5.85 -8.84
CA PRO A 117 30.96 6.41 -8.49
C PRO A 117 32.13 5.78 -9.27
N GLU A 118 31.99 4.51 -9.65
CA GLU A 118 33.04 3.76 -10.36
C GLU A 118 32.77 3.59 -11.86
N ASP A 119 31.53 3.78 -12.32
CA ASP A 119 31.13 3.59 -13.73
C ASP A 119 30.25 4.76 -14.21
N PRO A 120 30.84 5.78 -14.87
CA PRO A 120 30.08 6.95 -15.30
C PRO A 120 29.05 6.63 -16.39
N SER A 121 29.10 5.43 -16.99
CA SER A 121 28.08 4.95 -17.92
C SER A 121 26.82 4.45 -17.22
N GLN A 122 26.77 4.45 -15.89
CA GLN A 122 25.60 4.04 -15.12
C GLN A 122 25.02 5.19 -14.31
N ILE A 123 23.69 5.23 -14.22
CA ILE A 123 22.94 6.19 -13.40
C ILE A 123 21.87 5.47 -12.59
N ARG A 124 21.56 5.98 -11.40
CA ARG A 124 20.39 5.57 -10.62
C ARG A 124 19.56 6.79 -10.27
N LEU A 125 18.26 6.58 -10.02
CA LEU A 125 17.44 7.65 -9.44
C LEU A 125 17.86 7.93 -8.00
N GLU A 126 17.86 9.20 -7.64
CA GLU A 126 17.96 9.63 -6.26
C GLU A 126 16.60 9.39 -5.60
N ALA A 127 16.60 8.59 -4.54
CA ALA A 127 15.36 8.27 -3.87
C ALA A 127 14.95 9.44 -2.95
N PHE A 128 13.71 9.92 -3.10
CA PHE A 128 13.13 10.99 -2.29
C PHE A 128 12.83 10.48 -0.87
N HIS A 129 13.86 10.21 -0.08
CA HIS A 129 13.71 9.92 1.34
C HIS A 129 14.10 11.16 2.13
N GLN A 130 13.09 11.80 2.72
CA GLN A 130 13.25 12.72 3.84
C GLN A 130 12.70 12.05 5.09
#